data_AF-B7WSR7-F1
#
_entry.id   AF-B7WSR7-F1
#
_cell.length_a   1.000
_cell.length_b   1.000
_cell.length_c   1.000
_cell.angle_alpha   90.00
_cell.angle_beta   90.00
_cell.angle_gamma   90.00
#
_symmetry.space_group_name_H-M   'P 1'
#
loop_
_entity.id
_entity.type
_entity.pdbx_description
1 polymer ?
#
loop_
_entity_poly.entity_id
_entity_poly.type
_entity_poly.pdbx_seq_one_letter_code
_entity_poly.pdbx_strand_id
1 'polypeptide(L)'
;MTRVQNETTSLLIGCAAGFSGDRIDAAQPVVQELVRQSKPAFLIFETLAERTLALAQLARRQNPDAGYEPLMVEFLRPVLADCLAHGIRVVSNFGAANPQGAARAIAALAKELGTRLPQIAVVHGDDLSGPAHCQLLEKALGSDMPDQQLVSANAYIGARPIAEALLAGADIVVCGRVSDPSLVVGPAMAHFGWAWDDWNRLAQATMTGHLLECGTQVSGGYFADPGYKDVPGMERLGYPIAEIDSAGNSTIFKPSLTGGCITAATVKEQLLYEIHDPACYLTPDVVADITQAEVISVGPDRVRLEGVIGHPRPEMLKVNVCFESGWFAEGEISYAGPRAQERARLAAQTISRRLANIAPLRTDLIGITSVWGNDSSDWLTEAGIAGESRDVRLRMAWQHADHAVAARLPREINALYCCGPAGGGGVRTHMRQRLGMVSCLVPQQQITTGFHWTKPHQE
;
A
#
# COMPACT_ATOMS: atom_id res chain seq x y z
N MET A 1 49.45 15.44 3.04
CA MET A 1 48.16 16.13 2.80
C MET A 1 47.05 15.17 3.16
N THR A 2 46.57 15.29 4.39
CA THR A 2 45.51 14.48 4.98
C THR A 2 44.21 14.79 4.25
N ARG A 3 43.61 13.79 3.59
CA ARG A 3 42.25 13.89 3.05
C ARG A 3 41.31 14.10 4.24
N VAL A 4 40.77 15.31 4.37
CA VAL A 4 39.57 15.56 5.16
C VAL A 4 38.48 14.69 4.53
N GLN A 5 38.06 13.63 5.23
CA GLN A 5 36.83 12.94 4.91
C GLN A 5 35.72 14.00 5.03
N ASN A 6 35.11 14.36 3.91
CA ASN A 6 33.84 15.08 3.95
C ASN A 6 32.86 14.17 4.69
N GLU A 7 32.58 14.46 5.96
CA GLU A 7 31.47 13.86 6.69
C GLU A 7 30.19 14.27 5.96
N THR A 8 29.66 13.38 5.12
CA THR A 8 28.36 13.58 4.50
C THR A 8 27.32 13.70 5.61
N THR A 9 26.61 14.83 5.66
CA THR A 9 25.58 15.12 6.66
C THR A 9 24.52 14.03 6.66
N SER A 10 24.02 13.64 7.85
CA SER A 10 22.91 12.70 8.01
C SER A 10 21.68 13.11 7.19
N LEU A 11 20.95 12.14 6.67
CA LEU A 11 19.74 12.32 5.85
C LEU A 11 18.48 12.07 6.70
N LEU A 12 17.45 12.91 6.55
CA LEU A 12 16.13 12.64 7.11
C LEU A 12 15.16 12.17 6.03
N ILE A 13 14.37 11.14 6.33
CA ILE A 13 13.27 10.70 5.46
C ILE A 13 12.03 10.50 6.32
N GLY A 14 10.97 11.26 6.05
CA GLY A 14 9.69 11.16 6.74
C GLY A 14 8.65 10.42 5.91
N CYS A 15 7.89 9.53 6.53
CA CYS A 15 6.71 8.90 5.93
C CYS A 15 5.46 9.74 6.19
N ALA A 16 4.63 9.96 5.17
CA ALA A 16 3.41 10.75 5.27
C ALA A 16 2.14 10.03 4.79
N ALA A 17 2.27 8.77 4.36
CA ALA A 17 1.17 7.82 4.13
C ALA A 17 1.75 6.41 4.10
N GLY A 18 1.02 5.44 4.66
CA GLY A 18 1.39 4.02 4.65
C GLY A 18 0.50 3.12 3.79
N PHE A 19 -0.55 3.67 3.16
CA PHE A 19 -1.43 2.97 2.22
C PHE A 19 -2.33 3.96 1.45
N SER A 20 -3.01 3.49 0.40
CA SER A 20 -4.02 4.27 -0.34
C SER A 20 -5.25 4.56 0.52
N GLY A 21 -5.64 5.83 0.64
CA GLY A 21 -6.77 6.21 1.51
C GLY A 21 -6.39 6.43 2.98
N ASP A 22 -5.11 6.57 3.30
CA ASP A 22 -4.62 6.88 4.64
C ASP A 22 -5.00 8.31 5.11
N ARG A 23 -4.58 8.68 6.32
CA ARG A 23 -4.85 9.96 6.96
C ARG A 23 -4.27 11.14 6.20
N ILE A 24 -5.13 12.10 5.86
CA ILE A 24 -4.74 13.34 5.17
C ILE A 24 -4.00 14.36 6.06
N ASP A 25 -4.06 14.20 7.38
CA ASP A 25 -3.41 15.10 8.35
C ASP A 25 -2.03 14.60 8.81
N ALA A 26 -1.55 13.48 8.25
CA ALA A 26 -0.26 12.86 8.60
C ALA A 26 0.95 13.71 8.17
N ALA A 27 0.89 14.32 6.98
CA ALA A 27 2.04 14.95 6.35
C ALA A 27 2.55 16.20 7.10
N GLN A 28 1.63 17.01 7.65
CA GLN A 28 1.98 18.31 8.20
C GLN A 28 2.92 18.23 9.43
N PRO A 29 2.65 17.42 10.47
CA PRO A 29 3.58 17.25 11.59
C PRO A 29 4.96 16.74 11.17
N VAL A 30 5.01 15.85 10.16
CA VAL A 30 6.26 15.31 9.63
C VAL A 30 7.07 16.42 8.98
N VAL A 31 6.47 17.20 8.09
CA VAL A 31 7.15 18.32 7.42
C VAL A 31 7.60 19.39 8.40
N GLN A 32 6.79 19.74 9.40
CA GLN A 32 7.19 20.67 10.47
C GLN A 32 8.43 20.19 11.21
N GLU A 33 8.51 18.90 11.54
CA GLU A 33 9.68 18.31 12.20
C GLU A 33 10.91 18.31 11.27
N LEU A 34 10.76 17.97 9.99
CA LEU A 34 11.85 18.01 9.00
C LEU A 34 12.41 19.44 8.84
N VAL A 35 11.54 20.45 8.74
CA VAL A 35 11.92 21.87 8.68
C VAL A 35 12.68 22.28 9.95
N ARG A 36 12.15 21.92 11.13
CA ARG A 36 12.76 22.22 12.43
C ARG A 36 14.16 21.64 12.58
N GLN A 37 14.41 20.45 12.05
CA GLN A 37 15.71 19.80 12.10
C GLN A 37 16.73 20.46 11.15
N SER A 38 16.27 21.11 10.07
CA SER A 38 17.13 21.85 9.12
C SER A 38 18.27 20.99 8.55
N LYS A 39 17.97 19.70 8.30
CA LYS A 39 18.87 18.73 7.66
C LYS A 39 18.39 18.44 6.24
N PRO A 40 19.25 17.90 5.35
CA PRO A 40 18.80 17.32 4.09
C PRO A 40 17.67 16.33 4.33
N ALA A 41 16.53 16.50 3.65
CA ALA A 41 15.31 15.79 3.96
C ALA A 41 14.49 15.42 2.73
N PHE A 42 13.83 14.27 2.81
CA PHE A 42 12.83 13.81 1.86
C PHE A 42 11.52 13.46 2.57
N LEU A 43 10.41 13.58 1.84
CA LEU A 43 9.09 13.14 2.27
C LEU A 43 8.63 12.01 1.35
N ILE A 44 8.21 10.89 1.92
CA ILE A 44 7.66 9.77 1.16
C ILE A 44 6.17 9.61 1.43
N PHE A 45 5.45 9.19 0.39
CA PHE A 45 4.08 8.69 0.53
C PHE A 45 4.06 7.28 -0.08
N GLU A 46 3.89 6.26 0.76
CA GLU A 46 3.63 4.90 0.33
C GLU A 46 2.12 4.72 0.24
N THR A 47 1.61 4.47 -0.97
CA THR A 47 0.18 4.46 -1.27
C THR A 47 -0.23 3.29 -2.15
N LEU A 48 0.66 2.32 -2.39
CA LEU A 48 0.44 1.33 -3.43
C LEU A 48 0.69 -0.11 -2.96
N ALA A 49 -0.39 -0.83 -2.64
CA ALA A 49 -0.39 -2.28 -2.49
C ALA A 49 -0.91 -2.99 -3.77
N GLU A 50 -0.82 -4.32 -3.84
CA GLU A 50 -1.35 -5.11 -4.97
C GLU A 50 -2.81 -4.77 -5.27
N ARG A 51 -3.62 -4.71 -4.21
CA ARG A 51 -5.05 -4.42 -4.30
C ARG A 51 -5.32 -3.03 -4.86
N THR A 52 -4.55 -2.03 -4.47
CA THR A 52 -4.82 -0.63 -4.85
C THR A 52 -4.43 -0.36 -6.29
N LEU A 53 -3.36 -0.99 -6.79
CA LEU A 53 -3.01 -0.93 -8.21
C LEU A 53 -4.12 -1.52 -9.10
N ALA A 54 -4.71 -2.66 -8.71
CA ALA A 54 -5.84 -3.25 -9.42
C ALA A 54 -7.05 -2.30 -9.48
N LEU A 55 -7.38 -1.62 -8.36
CA LEU A 55 -8.45 -0.61 -8.31
C LEU A 55 -8.12 0.63 -9.16
N ALA A 56 -6.86 1.08 -9.15
CA ALA A 56 -6.40 2.20 -9.94
C ALA A 56 -6.50 1.92 -11.45
N GLN A 57 -6.22 0.69 -11.89
CA GLN A 57 -6.41 0.26 -13.27
C GLN A 57 -7.88 0.28 -13.68
N LEU A 58 -8.78 -0.20 -12.82
CA LEU A 58 -10.23 -0.10 -13.06
C LEU A 58 -10.69 1.36 -13.15
N ALA A 59 -10.21 2.23 -12.27
CA ALA A 59 -10.52 3.66 -12.30
C ALA A 59 -10.05 4.32 -13.60
N ARG A 60 -8.81 4.03 -14.04
CA ARG A 60 -8.24 4.54 -15.30
C ARG A 60 -9.01 4.07 -16.53
N ARG A 61 -9.51 2.83 -16.52
CA ARG A 61 -10.35 2.29 -17.61
C ARG A 61 -11.68 3.03 -17.72
N GLN A 62 -12.26 3.45 -16.59
CA GLN A 62 -13.51 4.21 -16.57
C GLN A 62 -13.29 5.69 -16.91
N ASN A 63 -12.18 6.27 -16.46
CA ASN A 63 -11.77 7.64 -16.72
C ASN A 63 -10.25 7.71 -16.99
N PRO A 64 -9.81 8.03 -18.22
CA PRO A 64 -8.39 8.11 -18.58
C PRO A 64 -7.55 9.11 -17.76
N ASP A 65 -8.18 10.11 -17.15
CA ASP A 65 -7.52 11.08 -16.26
C ASP A 65 -7.47 10.63 -14.79
N ALA A 66 -8.07 9.49 -14.44
CA ALA A 66 -7.99 8.88 -13.11
C ALA A 66 -6.90 7.79 -13.05
N GLY A 67 -6.82 7.07 -11.93
CA GLY A 67 -5.91 5.93 -11.74
C GLY A 67 -4.57 6.26 -11.08
N TYR A 68 -4.40 7.48 -10.57
CA TYR A 68 -3.44 7.78 -9.50
C TYR A 68 -4.15 7.76 -8.14
N GLU A 69 -3.40 7.89 -7.05
CA GLU A 69 -3.94 7.92 -5.68
C GLU A 69 -5.05 8.98 -5.53
N PRO A 70 -6.28 8.58 -5.17
CA PRO A 70 -7.41 9.50 -5.09
C PRO A 70 -7.21 10.67 -4.11
N LEU A 71 -6.50 10.46 -3.00
CA LEU A 71 -6.26 11.50 -1.99
C LEU A 71 -4.95 12.28 -2.20
N MET A 72 -4.27 12.11 -3.34
CA MET A 72 -2.94 12.71 -3.58
C MET A 72 -2.93 14.23 -3.40
N VAL A 73 -3.97 14.91 -3.89
CA VAL A 73 -4.07 16.37 -3.78
C VAL A 73 -4.28 16.78 -2.32
N GLU A 74 -5.12 16.07 -1.59
CA GLU A 74 -5.38 16.27 -0.17
C GLU A 74 -4.13 16.02 0.69
N PHE A 75 -3.32 15.01 0.34
CA PHE A 75 -2.04 14.73 0.99
C PHE A 75 -1.01 15.85 0.79
N LEU A 76 -0.89 16.36 -0.44
CA LEU A 76 0.14 17.34 -0.78
C LEU A 76 -0.25 18.77 -0.44
N ARG A 77 -1.54 19.13 -0.55
CA ARG A 77 -2.02 20.50 -0.34
C ARG A 77 -1.53 21.16 0.97
N PRO A 78 -1.54 20.51 2.15
CA PRO A 78 -1.11 21.16 3.38
C PRO A 78 0.41 21.37 3.48
N VAL A 79 1.21 20.72 2.62
CA VAL A 79 2.68 20.67 2.79
C VAL A 79 3.48 21.09 1.56
N LEU A 80 2.87 21.15 0.37
CA LEU A 80 3.60 21.38 -0.88
C LEU A 80 4.38 22.70 -0.86
N ALA A 81 3.78 23.78 -0.37
CA ALA A 81 4.43 25.09 -0.27
C ALA A 81 5.66 25.05 0.65
N ASP A 82 5.51 24.46 1.84
CA ASP A 82 6.59 24.33 2.83
C ASP A 82 7.72 23.43 2.30
N CYS A 83 7.38 22.31 1.67
CA CYS A 83 8.35 21.41 1.05
C CYS A 83 9.19 22.14 -0.01
N LEU A 84 8.55 22.91 -0.91
CA LEU A 84 9.26 23.64 -1.95
C LEU A 84 10.09 24.82 -1.41
N ALA A 85 9.62 25.49 -0.36
CA ALA A 85 10.32 26.60 0.29
C ALA A 85 11.56 26.14 1.07
N HIS A 86 11.48 24.97 1.71
CA HIS A 86 12.55 24.42 2.54
C HIS A 86 13.40 23.35 1.83
N GLY A 87 13.13 23.08 0.54
CA GLY A 87 13.91 22.13 -0.24
C GLY A 87 13.71 20.66 0.16
N ILE A 88 12.57 20.33 0.79
CA ILE A 88 12.18 18.95 1.11
C ILE A 88 11.58 18.34 -0.16
N ARG A 89 12.28 17.35 -0.73
CA ARG A 89 11.87 16.71 -1.99
C ARG A 89 10.91 15.56 -1.69
N VAL A 90 9.95 15.33 -2.58
CA VAL A 90 8.91 14.31 -2.40
C VAL A 90 9.17 13.11 -3.31
N VAL A 91 9.02 11.89 -2.79
CA VAL A 91 9.09 10.65 -3.58
C VAL A 91 7.87 9.80 -3.25
N SER A 92 7.12 9.35 -4.25
CA SER A 92 5.94 8.53 -3.99
C SER A 92 5.58 7.62 -5.15
N ASN A 93 4.93 6.51 -4.82
CA ASN A 93 4.25 5.60 -5.75
C ASN A 93 2.76 5.93 -5.96
N PHE A 94 2.30 7.13 -5.56
CA PHE A 94 0.93 7.59 -5.80
C PHE A 94 0.55 7.68 -7.28
N GLY A 95 1.51 7.58 -8.21
CA GLY A 95 1.23 7.52 -9.62
C GLY A 95 0.40 6.30 -10.00
N ALA A 96 0.52 5.21 -9.23
CA ALA A 96 -0.28 3.99 -9.38
C ALA A 96 -0.39 3.54 -10.86
N ALA A 97 -1.60 3.54 -11.41
CA ALA A 97 -1.85 3.20 -12.81
C ALA A 97 -1.74 4.40 -13.77
N ASN A 98 -1.63 5.64 -13.28
CA ASN A 98 -1.52 6.85 -14.10
C ASN A 98 -0.49 7.87 -13.57
N PRO A 99 0.83 7.55 -13.57
CA PRO A 99 1.86 8.46 -13.09
C PRO A 99 1.89 9.83 -13.80
N GLN A 100 1.55 9.85 -15.09
CA GLN A 100 1.45 11.10 -15.86
C GLN A 100 0.26 11.96 -15.43
N GLY A 101 -0.87 11.34 -15.10
CA GLY A 101 -2.05 12.03 -14.55
C GLY A 101 -1.75 12.66 -13.20
N ALA A 102 -1.09 11.91 -12.31
CA ALA A 102 -0.62 12.42 -11.02
C ALA A 102 0.26 13.67 -11.19
N ALA A 103 1.24 13.59 -12.10
CA ALA A 103 2.17 14.68 -12.33
C ALA A 103 1.47 15.97 -12.85
N ARG A 104 0.45 15.84 -13.71
CA ARG A 104 -0.40 16.97 -14.13
C ARG A 104 -1.18 17.57 -12.96
N ALA A 105 -1.80 16.74 -12.13
CA ALA A 105 -2.58 17.21 -10.98
C ALA A 105 -1.70 17.93 -9.93
N ILE A 106 -0.46 17.48 -9.73
CA ILE A 106 0.52 18.16 -8.86
C ILE A 106 0.91 19.54 -9.41
N ALA A 107 1.17 19.63 -10.72
CA ALA A 107 1.47 20.91 -11.36
C ALA A 107 0.29 21.90 -11.25
N ALA A 108 -0.95 21.40 -11.39
CA ALA A 108 -2.15 22.21 -11.18
C ALA A 108 -2.28 22.68 -9.72
N LEU A 109 -2.03 21.81 -8.74
CA LEU A 109 -2.02 22.17 -7.33
C LEU A 109 -0.97 23.24 -7.00
N ALA A 110 0.25 23.13 -7.55
CA ALA A 110 1.29 24.14 -7.38
C ALA A 110 0.85 25.53 -7.92
N LYS A 111 0.18 25.56 -9.08
CA LYS A 111 -0.39 26.79 -9.66
C LYS A 111 -1.51 27.35 -8.77
N GLU A 112 -2.38 26.51 -8.24
CA GLU A 112 -3.47 26.90 -7.34
C GLU A 112 -2.94 27.52 -6.03
N LEU A 113 -1.89 26.94 -5.45
CA LEU A 113 -1.26 27.43 -4.22
C LEU A 113 -0.34 28.65 -4.45
N GLY A 114 -0.13 29.07 -5.69
CA GLY A 114 0.75 30.19 -6.03
C GLY A 114 2.23 29.93 -5.73
N THR A 115 2.66 28.66 -5.67
CA THR A 115 4.07 28.31 -5.46
C THR A 115 4.85 28.39 -6.77
N ARG A 116 6.18 28.31 -6.70
CA ARG A 116 6.97 27.98 -7.90
C ARG A 116 6.50 26.63 -8.47
N LEU A 117 6.58 26.45 -9.79
CA LEU A 117 6.31 25.16 -10.41
C LEU A 117 7.42 24.16 -10.01
N PRO A 118 7.08 23.01 -9.41
CA PRO A 118 8.06 21.99 -9.07
C PRO A 118 8.59 21.30 -10.34
N GLN A 119 9.85 20.87 -10.30
CA GLN A 119 10.43 19.94 -11.26
C GLN A 119 9.90 18.53 -10.96
N ILE A 120 8.98 18.02 -11.78
CA ILE A 120 8.34 16.72 -11.55
C ILE A 120 8.94 15.68 -12.52
N ALA A 121 9.53 14.63 -11.96
CA ALA A 121 10.01 13.47 -12.70
C ALA A 121 9.03 12.30 -12.55
N VAL A 122 8.73 11.62 -13.65
CA VAL A 122 7.85 10.45 -13.69
C VAL A 122 8.66 9.21 -14.03
N VAL A 123 8.73 8.25 -13.12
CA VAL A 123 9.42 6.97 -13.31
C VAL A 123 8.62 6.08 -14.27
N HIS A 124 9.34 5.34 -15.12
CA HIS A 124 8.77 4.38 -16.07
C HIS A 124 9.53 3.05 -16.04
N GLY A 125 8.92 2.02 -16.64
CA GLY A 125 9.49 0.68 -16.82
C GLY A 125 8.77 -0.40 -16.04
N ASP A 126 7.87 -0.04 -15.12
CA ASP A 126 7.09 -1.00 -14.36
C ASP A 126 5.98 -1.65 -15.19
N ASP A 127 5.35 -0.90 -16.10
CA ASP A 127 4.26 -1.39 -16.94
C ASP A 127 4.75 -2.28 -18.10
N LEU A 128 4.49 -3.59 -17.96
CA LEU A 128 4.75 -4.64 -18.93
C LEU A 128 3.49 -5.07 -19.70
N SER A 129 2.37 -4.33 -19.62
CA SER A 129 1.13 -4.71 -20.31
C SER A 129 1.15 -4.48 -21.83
N GLY A 130 2.17 -3.76 -22.34
CA GLY A 130 2.31 -3.47 -23.76
C GLY A 130 2.70 -4.68 -24.63
N PRO A 131 2.40 -4.65 -25.95
CA PRO A 131 2.67 -5.76 -26.88
C PRO A 131 4.12 -6.26 -26.91
N ALA A 132 5.08 -5.37 -26.62
CA ALA A 132 6.51 -5.70 -26.60
C ALA A 132 6.88 -6.75 -25.55
N HIS A 133 6.07 -6.90 -24.49
CA HIS A 133 6.35 -7.81 -23.38
C HIS A 133 5.44 -9.05 -23.37
N CYS A 134 4.52 -9.22 -24.33
CA CYS A 134 3.61 -10.37 -24.36
C CYS A 134 4.35 -11.71 -24.34
N GLN A 135 5.35 -11.88 -25.22
CA GLN A 135 6.15 -13.11 -25.27
C GLN A 135 6.92 -13.37 -23.97
N LEU A 136 7.34 -12.30 -23.28
CA LEU A 136 8.04 -12.39 -22.00
C LEU A 136 7.10 -12.90 -20.91
N LEU A 137 5.88 -12.35 -20.83
CA LEU A 137 4.86 -12.78 -19.87
C LEU A 137 4.37 -14.20 -20.16
N GLU A 138 4.11 -14.56 -21.42
CA GLU A 138 3.73 -15.91 -21.84
C GLU A 138 4.77 -16.95 -21.41
N LYS A 139 6.06 -16.65 -21.63
CA LYS A 139 7.15 -17.53 -21.21
C LYS A 139 7.25 -17.64 -19.69
N ALA A 140 7.07 -16.54 -18.97
CA ALA A 140 7.22 -16.49 -17.52
C ALA A 140 6.05 -17.15 -16.77
N LEU A 141 4.82 -17.03 -17.29
CA LEU A 141 3.62 -17.62 -16.70
C LEU A 141 3.35 -19.05 -17.17
N GLY A 142 3.72 -19.40 -18.40
CA GLY A 142 3.50 -20.74 -18.93
C GLY A 142 2.03 -21.17 -18.85
N SER A 143 1.75 -22.25 -18.11
CA SER A 143 0.39 -22.75 -17.89
C SER A 143 -0.49 -21.85 -17.03
N ASP A 144 0.11 -20.94 -16.26
CA ASP A 144 -0.61 -20.01 -15.38
C ASP A 144 -1.03 -18.73 -16.14
N MET A 145 -0.76 -18.66 -17.44
CA MET A 145 -1.18 -17.55 -18.28
C MET A 145 -2.72 -17.49 -18.31
N PRO A 146 -3.33 -16.36 -17.92
CA PRO A 146 -4.79 -16.24 -17.94
C PRO A 146 -5.35 -16.32 -19.36
N ASP A 147 -6.42 -17.09 -19.55
CA ASP A 147 -7.19 -17.10 -20.80
C ASP A 147 -8.01 -15.80 -20.98
N GLN A 148 -8.25 -15.07 -19.89
CA GLN A 148 -9.02 -13.84 -19.87
C GLN A 148 -8.18 -12.64 -20.31
N GLN A 149 -8.87 -11.55 -20.70
CA GLN A 149 -8.22 -10.31 -21.08
C GLN A 149 -7.34 -9.77 -19.95
N LEU A 150 -6.07 -9.53 -20.27
CA LEU A 150 -5.14 -8.87 -19.37
C LEU A 150 -5.56 -7.41 -19.14
N VAL A 151 -5.46 -7.00 -17.88
CA VAL A 151 -5.76 -5.64 -17.43
C VAL A 151 -4.50 -4.85 -17.22
N SER A 152 -3.50 -5.45 -16.58
CA SER A 152 -2.20 -4.84 -16.37
C SER A 152 -1.16 -5.91 -16.10
N ALA A 153 0.10 -5.57 -16.31
CA ALA A 153 1.24 -6.35 -15.87
C ALA A 153 2.26 -5.37 -15.31
N ASN A 154 2.54 -5.41 -14.02
CA ASN A 154 3.42 -4.43 -13.38
C ASN A 154 4.56 -5.13 -12.64
N ALA A 155 5.78 -4.80 -13.04
CA ALA A 155 7.01 -5.24 -12.39
C ALA A 155 7.31 -4.40 -11.16
N TYR A 156 7.80 -5.05 -10.10
CA TYR A 156 8.34 -4.39 -8.93
C TYR A 156 9.75 -3.92 -9.25
N ILE A 157 9.88 -2.70 -9.77
CA ILE A 157 11.18 -2.12 -10.12
C ILE A 157 11.84 -1.45 -8.91
N GLY A 158 13.16 -1.28 -8.98
CA GLY A 158 13.97 -0.73 -7.88
C GLY A 158 14.11 0.79 -7.88
N ALA A 159 15.00 1.26 -7.01
CA ALA A 159 15.23 2.65 -6.64
C ALA A 159 16.08 3.46 -7.62
N ARG A 160 16.76 2.82 -8.57
CA ARG A 160 17.70 3.49 -9.48
C ARG A 160 17.10 4.67 -10.27
N PRO A 161 15.95 4.55 -10.96
CA PRO A 161 15.34 5.69 -11.65
C PRO A 161 14.91 6.81 -10.71
N ILE A 162 14.58 6.50 -9.44
CA ILE A 162 14.27 7.50 -8.41
C ILE A 162 15.54 8.30 -8.09
N ALA A 163 16.65 7.62 -7.79
CA ALA A 163 17.91 8.27 -7.48
C ALA A 163 18.42 9.13 -8.65
N GLU A 164 18.32 8.62 -9.88
CA GLU A 164 18.71 9.35 -11.10
C GLU A 164 17.86 10.62 -11.30
N ALA A 165 16.55 10.55 -11.07
CA ALA A 165 15.66 11.71 -11.12
C ALA A 165 16.01 12.78 -10.06
N LEU A 166 16.30 12.34 -8.83
CA LEU A 166 16.68 13.23 -7.73
C LEU A 166 18.03 13.92 -7.96
N LEU A 167 19.01 13.19 -8.50
CA LEU A 167 20.31 13.73 -8.91
C LEU A 167 20.17 14.73 -10.07
N ALA A 168 19.20 14.52 -10.96
CA ALA A 168 18.87 15.44 -12.04
C ALA A 168 18.09 16.69 -11.58
N GLY A 169 17.76 16.80 -10.29
CA GLY A 169 17.15 17.99 -9.70
C GLY A 169 15.63 17.94 -9.54
N ALA A 170 15.01 16.76 -9.53
CA ALA A 170 13.57 16.63 -9.29
C ALA A 170 13.21 17.11 -7.87
N ASP A 171 12.20 17.99 -7.79
CA ASP A 171 11.54 18.34 -6.54
C ASP A 171 10.58 17.23 -6.10
N ILE A 172 9.95 16.56 -7.07
CA ILE A 172 8.95 15.52 -6.86
C ILE A 172 9.22 14.38 -7.85
N VAL A 173 9.34 13.15 -7.33
CA VAL A 173 9.44 11.93 -8.12
C VAL A 173 8.15 11.13 -7.98
N VAL A 174 7.47 10.91 -9.10
CA VAL A 174 6.21 10.19 -9.20
C VAL A 174 6.47 8.82 -9.81
N CYS A 175 6.13 7.77 -9.07
CA CYS A 175 6.30 6.39 -9.49
C CYS A 175 4.94 5.71 -9.71
N GLY A 176 4.92 4.73 -10.61
CA GLY A 176 3.92 3.67 -10.63
C GLY A 176 4.29 2.58 -9.61
N ARG A 177 4.35 1.33 -10.04
CA ARG A 177 4.81 0.22 -9.20
C ARG A 177 6.33 0.26 -9.05
N VAL A 178 6.80 0.53 -7.84
CA VAL A 178 8.16 0.27 -7.35
C VAL A 178 8.08 -0.66 -6.14
N SER A 179 9.19 -1.24 -5.71
CA SER A 179 9.23 -1.86 -4.37
C SER A 179 9.06 -0.78 -3.30
N ASP A 180 8.34 -1.09 -2.24
CA ASP A 180 7.97 -0.09 -1.23
C ASP A 180 9.21 0.52 -0.54
N PRO A 181 10.25 -0.26 -0.17
CA PRO A 181 11.50 0.30 0.34
C PRO A 181 12.28 1.17 -0.65
N SER A 182 12.06 1.01 -1.96
CA SER A 182 12.77 1.79 -2.98
C SER A 182 12.46 3.29 -2.90
N LEU A 183 11.33 3.66 -2.28
CA LEU A 183 10.99 5.06 -1.97
C LEU A 183 11.98 5.71 -0.98
N VAL A 184 12.69 4.90 -0.18
CA VAL A 184 13.74 5.34 0.77
C VAL A 184 15.13 5.11 0.21
N VAL A 185 15.36 3.97 -0.45
CA VAL A 185 16.65 3.66 -1.09
C VAL A 185 17.01 4.72 -2.14
N GLY A 186 16.05 5.18 -2.96
CA GLY A 186 16.28 6.19 -3.99
C GLY A 186 16.86 7.49 -3.44
N PRO A 187 16.19 8.15 -2.48
CA PRO A 187 16.73 9.28 -1.72
C PRO A 187 18.09 9.04 -1.08
N ALA A 188 18.28 7.90 -0.41
CA ALA A 188 19.55 7.58 0.26
C ALA A 188 20.70 7.49 -0.76
N MET A 189 20.48 6.80 -1.87
CA MET A 189 21.46 6.67 -2.96
C MET A 189 21.79 8.02 -3.60
N ALA A 190 20.78 8.86 -3.84
CA ALA A 190 20.98 10.20 -4.41
C ALA A 190 21.75 11.14 -3.46
N HIS A 191 21.51 11.04 -2.16
CA HIS A 191 22.14 11.90 -1.15
C HIS A 191 23.59 11.50 -0.85
N PHE A 192 23.84 10.20 -0.61
CA PHE A 192 25.16 9.73 -0.20
C PHE A 192 26.08 9.34 -1.36
N GLY A 193 25.53 9.10 -2.56
CA GLY A 193 26.31 8.71 -3.73
C GLY A 193 27.01 7.35 -3.57
N TRP A 194 26.41 6.43 -2.81
CA TRP A 194 26.93 5.08 -2.65
C TRP A 194 26.99 4.33 -3.98
N ALA A 195 27.84 3.31 -4.05
CA ALA A 195 27.91 2.44 -5.22
C ALA A 195 26.71 1.48 -5.24
N TRP A 196 26.20 1.16 -6.43
CA TRP A 196 25.04 0.26 -6.61
C TRP A 196 25.35 -1.23 -6.35
N ASP A 197 26.62 -1.55 -6.11
CA ASP A 197 27.11 -2.86 -5.65
C ASP A 197 27.57 -2.82 -4.18
N ASP A 198 27.33 -1.71 -3.47
CA ASP A 198 27.48 -1.63 -2.02
C ASP A 198 26.25 -2.23 -1.33
N TRP A 199 26.21 -3.55 -1.31
CA TRP A 199 25.04 -4.30 -0.86
C TRP A 199 24.66 -3.99 0.58
N ASN A 200 25.61 -3.80 1.48
CA ASN A 200 25.31 -3.52 2.88
C ASN A 200 24.55 -2.19 3.04
N ARG A 201 25.02 -1.12 2.38
CA ARG A 201 24.35 0.17 2.44
C ARG A 201 22.98 0.16 1.78
N LEU A 202 22.84 -0.57 0.66
CA LEU A 202 21.54 -0.81 0.04
C LEU A 202 20.60 -1.56 0.98
N ALA A 203 21.05 -2.62 1.65
CA ALA A 203 20.23 -3.42 2.56
C ALA A 203 19.81 -2.62 3.79
N GLN A 204 20.71 -1.81 4.37
CA GLN A 204 20.36 -0.93 5.49
C GLN A 204 19.33 0.14 5.08
N ALA A 205 19.46 0.72 3.89
CA ALA A 205 18.46 1.66 3.35
C ALA A 205 17.13 0.95 3.04
N THR A 206 17.17 -0.26 2.51
CA THR A 206 15.99 -1.11 2.29
C THR A 206 15.26 -1.39 3.59
N MET A 207 15.96 -1.80 4.65
CA MET A 207 15.30 -2.06 5.93
C MET A 207 14.84 -0.79 6.65
N THR A 208 15.50 0.34 6.40
CA THR A 208 14.97 1.65 6.81
C THR A 208 13.67 1.97 6.07
N GLY A 209 13.60 1.67 4.77
CA GLY A 209 12.37 1.75 3.98
C GLY A 209 11.25 0.88 4.54
N HIS A 210 11.56 -0.38 4.85
CA HIS A 210 10.63 -1.32 5.45
C HIS A 210 10.10 -0.88 6.83
N LEU A 211 10.89 -0.13 7.60
CA LEU A 211 10.42 0.46 8.86
C LEU A 211 9.55 1.72 8.66
N LEU A 212 9.70 2.43 7.54
CA LEU A 212 8.93 3.63 7.24
C LEU A 212 7.63 3.35 6.45
N GLU A 213 7.59 2.27 5.65
CA GLU A 213 6.38 1.81 5.00
C GLU A 213 5.32 1.38 6.03
N CYS A 214 4.06 1.23 5.59
CA CYS A 214 2.90 1.02 6.48
C CYS A 214 2.66 2.13 7.52
N GLY A 215 3.41 3.24 7.46
CA GLY A 215 3.17 4.47 8.21
C GLY A 215 3.31 4.29 9.71
N THR A 216 2.18 4.36 10.44
CA THR A 216 2.20 4.39 11.92
C THR A 216 2.46 3.04 12.58
N GLN A 217 2.66 1.96 11.82
CA GLN A 217 2.91 0.64 12.43
C GLN A 217 4.10 0.63 13.38
N VAL A 218 5.22 1.18 12.93
CA VAL A 218 6.45 1.32 13.72
C VAL A 218 6.29 2.27 14.93
N SER A 219 5.25 3.11 14.93
CA SER A 219 4.94 4.08 15.99
C SER A 219 3.72 3.73 16.86
N GLY A 220 3.20 2.50 16.74
CA GLY A 220 2.17 1.96 17.62
C GLY A 220 0.81 1.69 16.95
N GLY A 221 0.59 2.15 15.72
CA GLY A 221 -0.55 1.71 14.90
C GLY A 221 -0.44 0.21 14.61
N TYR A 222 -1.54 -0.53 14.52
CA TYR A 222 -1.55 -2.00 14.34
C TYR A 222 -0.80 -2.85 15.41
N PHE A 223 0.02 -2.22 16.27
CA PHE A 223 0.72 -2.78 17.41
C PHE A 223 -0.11 -2.72 18.69
N ALA A 224 -0.90 -1.65 18.86
CA ALA A 224 -1.67 -1.40 20.07
C ALA A 224 -2.64 -2.55 20.39
N ASP A 225 -2.55 -3.06 21.62
CA ASP A 225 -3.40 -4.11 22.18
C ASP A 225 -3.81 -3.69 23.61
N PRO A 226 -5.01 -3.12 23.80
CA PRO A 226 -5.41 -2.50 25.08
C PRO A 226 -5.25 -3.44 26.29
N GLY A 227 -4.49 -2.99 27.29
CA GLY A 227 -4.16 -3.75 28.50
C GLY A 227 -2.96 -4.68 28.38
N TYR A 228 -2.36 -4.81 27.19
CA TYR A 228 -1.14 -5.60 26.96
C TYR A 228 -0.02 -4.76 26.31
N LYS A 229 -0.34 -4.06 25.22
CA LYS A 229 0.53 -3.13 24.48
C LYS A 229 -0.18 -1.77 24.38
N ASP A 230 -0.25 -1.07 25.50
CA ASP A 230 -0.90 0.24 25.53
C ASP A 230 -0.08 1.30 24.77
N VAL A 231 -0.74 1.99 23.84
CA VAL A 231 -0.13 3.06 23.03
C VAL A 231 -0.85 4.39 23.33
N PRO A 232 -0.13 5.43 23.75
CA PRO A 232 -0.75 6.71 24.11
C PRO A 232 -1.15 7.51 22.85
N GLY A 233 -2.23 8.28 22.92
CA GLY A 233 -2.58 9.28 21.89
C GLY A 233 -2.91 8.70 20.51
N MET A 234 -3.55 7.53 20.46
CA MET A 234 -3.94 6.81 19.23
C MET A 234 -4.71 7.68 18.21
N GLU A 235 -5.44 8.69 18.67
CA GLU A 235 -6.17 9.64 17.81
C GLU A 235 -5.26 10.54 16.95
N ARG A 236 -3.99 10.65 17.32
CA ARG A 236 -2.99 11.53 16.68
C ARG A 236 -1.61 10.88 16.56
N LEU A 237 -1.56 9.59 16.20
CA LEU A 237 -0.31 8.84 16.02
C LEU A 237 0.68 9.62 15.14
N GLY A 238 1.92 9.73 15.61
CA GLY A 238 3.00 10.33 14.84
C GLY A 238 3.52 9.39 13.78
N TYR A 239 3.58 9.84 12.54
CA TYR A 239 4.21 9.07 11.46
C TYR A 239 5.73 9.08 11.61
N PRO A 240 6.42 8.01 11.18
CA PRO A 240 7.83 7.85 11.46
C PRO A 240 8.70 8.71 10.56
N ILE A 241 9.85 9.10 11.11
CA ILE A 241 10.96 9.73 10.43
C ILE A 241 12.20 8.89 10.72
N ALA A 242 12.98 8.59 9.69
CA ALA A 242 14.29 7.99 9.82
C ALA A 242 15.39 9.04 9.66
N GLU A 243 16.37 9.00 10.55
CA GLU A 243 17.65 9.69 10.40
C GLU A 243 18.71 8.66 9.99
N ILE A 244 19.21 8.76 8.76
CA ILE A 244 20.18 7.83 8.16
C ILE A 244 21.58 8.47 8.20
N ASP A 245 22.58 7.72 8.67
CA ASP A 245 23.98 8.12 8.64
C ASP A 245 24.71 7.65 7.35
N SER A 246 25.93 8.14 7.11
CA SER A 246 26.72 7.81 5.91
C SER A 246 27.16 6.34 5.83
N ALA A 247 27.05 5.61 6.95
CA ALA A 247 27.26 4.17 7.02
C ALA A 247 25.96 3.37 6.81
N GLY A 248 24.84 4.03 6.53
CA GLY A 248 23.55 3.42 6.22
C GLY A 248 22.68 3.09 7.43
N ASN A 249 23.20 3.21 8.66
CA ASN A 249 22.40 2.91 9.85
C ASN A 249 21.36 4.00 10.07
N SER A 250 20.22 3.63 10.64
CA SER A 250 19.10 4.55 10.79
C SER A 250 18.63 4.64 12.23
N THR A 251 18.17 5.83 12.62
CA THR A 251 17.43 6.07 13.87
C THR A 251 16.01 6.47 13.53
N ILE A 252 15.05 5.64 13.94
CA ILE A 252 13.63 5.91 13.77
C ILE A 252 13.14 6.75 14.95
N PHE A 253 12.36 7.77 14.64
CA PHE A 253 11.68 8.63 15.59
C PHE A 253 10.36 9.15 15.00
N LYS A 254 9.63 9.98 15.75
CA LYS A 254 8.40 10.62 15.29
C LYS A 254 8.38 12.12 15.63
N PRO A 255 7.57 12.94 14.95
CA PRO A 255 7.40 14.35 15.32
C PRO A 255 7.02 14.52 16.79
N SER A 256 7.56 15.56 17.43
CA SER A 256 7.19 15.91 18.80
C SER A 256 5.69 16.26 18.92
N LEU A 257 5.12 16.10 20.12
CA LEU A 257 3.70 16.41 20.43
C LEU A 257 2.65 15.57 19.66
N THR A 258 3.08 14.52 18.96
CA THR A 258 2.20 13.49 18.40
C THR A 258 2.05 12.29 19.34
N GLY A 259 0.97 11.53 19.17
CA GLY A 259 0.75 10.27 19.86
C GLY A 259 1.63 9.14 19.33
N GLY A 260 1.40 7.93 19.83
CA GLY A 260 2.22 6.77 19.52
C GLY A 260 3.44 6.65 20.41
N CYS A 261 4.24 5.62 20.15
CA CYS A 261 5.55 5.43 20.76
C CYS A 261 6.52 4.76 19.78
N ILE A 262 7.79 5.16 19.79
CA ILE A 262 8.86 4.46 19.07
C ILE A 262 9.69 3.72 20.11
N THR A 263 9.55 2.38 20.14
CA THR A 263 10.24 1.53 21.12
C THR A 263 10.89 0.35 20.41
N ALA A 264 11.79 -0.36 21.10
CA ALA A 264 12.39 -1.56 20.52
C ALA A 264 11.34 -2.63 20.16
N ALA A 265 10.19 -2.66 20.85
CA ALA A 265 9.11 -3.59 20.53
C ALA A 265 8.40 -3.22 19.22
N THR A 266 8.02 -1.94 19.06
CA THR A 266 7.33 -1.49 17.84
C THR A 266 8.24 -1.61 16.60
N VAL A 267 9.53 -1.30 16.75
CA VAL A 267 10.53 -1.47 15.68
C VAL A 267 10.75 -2.94 15.33
N LYS A 268 10.84 -3.85 16.32
CA LYS A 268 11.00 -5.28 16.05
C LYS A 268 9.77 -5.90 15.38
N GLU A 269 8.57 -5.52 15.79
CA GLU A 269 7.34 -6.03 15.17
C GLU A 269 7.22 -5.57 13.72
N GLN A 270 7.50 -4.30 13.42
CA GLN A 270 7.56 -3.82 12.04
C GLN A 270 8.70 -4.49 11.27
N LEU A 271 9.90 -4.62 11.85
CA LEU A 271 11.06 -5.24 11.19
C LEU A 271 10.80 -6.68 10.74
N LEU A 272 9.94 -7.41 11.45
CA LEU A 272 9.60 -8.81 11.15
C LEU A 272 8.30 -8.95 10.35
N TYR A 273 7.59 -7.85 10.10
CA TYR A 273 6.31 -7.86 9.40
C TYR A 273 6.49 -8.25 7.94
N GLU A 274 5.69 -9.19 7.45
CA GLU A 274 5.74 -9.67 6.05
C GLU A 274 7.10 -10.24 5.56
N ILE A 275 8.03 -10.50 6.48
CA ILE A 275 9.30 -11.18 6.17
C ILE A 275 9.14 -12.68 6.37
N HIS A 276 9.29 -13.45 5.29
CA HIS A 276 9.24 -14.90 5.35
C HIS A 276 10.57 -15.53 5.81
N ASP A 277 11.68 -15.15 5.17
CA ASP A 277 13.03 -15.60 5.51
C ASP A 277 13.88 -14.38 5.96
N PRO A 278 14.19 -14.25 7.26
CA PRO A 278 15.01 -13.16 7.78
C PRO A 278 16.43 -13.08 7.20
N ALA A 279 16.97 -14.17 6.64
CA ALA A 279 18.29 -14.18 6.00
C ALA A 279 18.22 -13.85 4.50
N CYS A 280 17.02 -13.76 3.92
CA CYS A 280 16.83 -13.67 2.47
C CYS A 280 15.57 -12.85 2.12
N TYR A 281 15.51 -11.60 2.58
CA TYR A 281 14.45 -10.69 2.17
C TYR A 281 14.74 -10.11 0.77
N LEU A 282 14.05 -10.63 -0.24
CA LEU A 282 14.26 -10.30 -1.64
C LEU A 282 13.59 -8.96 -2.00
N THR A 283 14.38 -7.97 -2.40
CA THR A 283 13.89 -6.72 -3.02
C THR A 283 14.59 -6.49 -4.37
N PRO A 284 14.04 -5.65 -5.27
CA PRO A 284 14.68 -5.38 -6.57
C PRO A 284 16.10 -4.80 -6.48
N ASP A 285 16.38 -4.06 -5.41
CA ASP A 285 17.63 -3.33 -5.21
C ASP A 285 18.71 -4.18 -4.53
N VAL A 286 18.33 -5.11 -3.66
CA VAL A 286 19.24 -5.91 -2.82
C VAL A 286 18.50 -7.09 -2.19
N VAL A 287 19.23 -8.14 -1.81
CA VAL A 287 18.70 -9.16 -0.89
C VAL A 287 19.18 -8.81 0.52
N ALA A 288 18.25 -8.47 1.41
CA ALA A 288 18.56 -8.04 2.78
C ALA A 288 18.53 -9.22 3.75
N ASP A 289 19.52 -9.25 4.66
CA ASP A 289 19.65 -10.20 5.75
C ASP A 289 19.62 -9.43 7.08
N ILE A 290 18.62 -9.73 7.91
CA ILE A 290 18.40 -9.11 9.22
C ILE A 290 18.78 -10.03 10.38
N THR A 291 19.45 -11.16 10.13
CA THR A 291 19.87 -12.12 11.18
C THR A 291 20.89 -11.54 12.16
N GLN A 292 21.61 -10.49 11.75
CA GLN A 292 22.55 -9.74 12.58
C GLN A 292 22.05 -8.33 12.92
N ALA A 293 20.78 -8.02 12.63
CA ALA A 293 20.22 -6.70 12.88
C ALA A 293 20.10 -6.44 14.39
N GLU A 294 20.60 -5.28 14.82
CA GLU A 294 20.48 -4.80 16.20
C GLU A 294 19.47 -3.66 16.28
N VAL A 295 18.51 -3.79 17.20
CA VAL A 295 17.49 -2.78 17.50
C VAL A 295 17.77 -2.18 18.87
N ILE A 296 18.28 -0.95 18.88
CA ILE A 296 18.89 -0.31 20.06
C ILE A 296 18.10 0.94 20.44
N SER A 297 17.56 0.97 21.66
CA SER A 297 16.94 2.20 22.18
C SER A 297 18.00 3.25 22.51
N VAL A 298 17.96 4.39 21.82
CA VAL A 298 18.93 5.50 21.97
C VAL A 298 18.34 6.74 22.63
N GLY A 299 17.05 6.69 22.99
CA GLY A 299 16.36 7.72 23.75
C GLY A 299 14.84 7.52 23.75
N PRO A 300 14.08 8.40 24.42
CA PRO A 300 12.62 8.42 24.32
C PRO A 300 12.18 8.62 22.87
N ASP A 301 11.27 7.76 22.38
CA ASP A 301 10.82 7.75 21.00
C ASP A 301 11.95 7.73 19.95
N ARG A 302 13.10 7.10 20.29
CA ARG A 302 14.25 6.99 19.40
C ARG A 302 14.86 5.59 19.46
N VAL A 303 14.84 4.90 18.34
CA VAL A 303 15.36 3.53 18.21
C VAL A 303 16.24 3.44 16.97
N ARG A 304 17.47 2.96 17.16
CA ARG A 304 18.45 2.75 16.11
C ARG A 304 18.38 1.33 15.58
N LEU A 305 18.45 1.19 14.26
CA LEU A 305 18.66 -0.05 13.52
C LEU A 305 20.06 -0.05 12.91
N GLU A 306 20.84 -1.08 13.21
CA GLU A 306 22.14 -1.35 12.58
C GLU A 306 22.36 -2.85 12.35
N GLY A 307 23.47 -3.24 11.73
CA GLY A 307 23.83 -4.66 11.55
C GLY A 307 23.08 -5.41 10.44
N VAL A 308 22.27 -4.72 9.62
CA VAL A 308 21.65 -5.31 8.42
C VAL A 308 22.73 -5.59 7.37
N ILE A 309 22.73 -6.82 6.86
CA ILE A 309 23.69 -7.29 5.85
C ILE A 309 23.01 -7.31 4.49
N GLY A 310 23.76 -6.99 3.43
CA GLY A 310 23.28 -7.06 2.06
C GLY A 310 23.98 -8.12 1.24
N HIS A 311 23.20 -8.77 0.38
CA HIS A 311 23.66 -9.69 -0.65
C HIS A 311 23.31 -9.15 -2.04
N PRO A 312 23.97 -9.66 -3.11
CA PRO A 312 23.66 -9.26 -4.47
C PRO A 312 22.16 -9.30 -4.77
N ARG A 313 21.67 -8.23 -5.40
CA ARG A 313 20.27 -8.12 -5.83
C ARG A 313 19.83 -9.31 -6.69
N PRO A 314 18.53 -9.67 -6.68
CA PRO A 314 18.02 -10.79 -7.46
C PRO A 314 18.09 -10.52 -8.97
N GLU A 315 18.35 -11.57 -9.75
CA GLU A 315 18.35 -11.51 -11.22
C GLU A 315 16.95 -11.37 -11.82
N MET A 316 15.92 -11.72 -11.04
CA MET A 316 14.52 -11.78 -11.44
C MET A 316 13.69 -10.79 -10.62
N LEU A 317 12.73 -10.12 -11.27
CA LEU A 317 11.76 -9.24 -10.63
C LEU A 317 10.37 -9.89 -10.60
N LYS A 318 9.66 -9.68 -9.49
CA LYS A 318 8.23 -10.01 -9.37
C LYS A 318 7.43 -9.14 -10.33
N VAL A 319 6.55 -9.77 -11.08
CA VAL A 319 5.55 -9.13 -11.93
C VAL A 319 4.18 -9.62 -11.50
N ASN A 320 3.26 -8.69 -11.23
CA ASN A 320 1.87 -9.03 -11.02
C ASN A 320 1.09 -8.76 -12.30
N VAL A 321 0.43 -9.79 -12.80
CA VAL A 321 -0.43 -9.74 -13.97
C VAL A 321 -1.89 -9.81 -13.51
N CYS A 322 -2.61 -8.71 -13.72
CA CYS A 322 -4.03 -8.62 -13.43
C CYS A 322 -4.83 -8.92 -14.69
N PHE A 323 -5.93 -9.63 -14.57
CA PHE A 323 -6.83 -10.00 -15.66
C PHE A 323 -8.28 -9.95 -15.20
N GLU A 324 -9.24 -9.94 -16.12
CA GLU A 324 -10.65 -9.86 -15.75
C GLU A 324 -11.14 -11.15 -15.07
N SER A 325 -11.77 -11.03 -13.89
CA SER A 325 -12.27 -12.17 -13.11
C SER A 325 -13.75 -12.01 -12.72
N GLY A 326 -14.51 -11.29 -13.56
CA GLY A 326 -15.94 -11.10 -13.38
C GLY A 326 -16.32 -10.12 -12.29
N TRP A 327 -17.32 -10.49 -11.49
CA TRP A 327 -18.00 -9.60 -10.56
C TRP A 327 -18.14 -10.23 -9.18
N PHE A 328 -17.93 -9.41 -8.16
CA PHE A 328 -18.33 -9.73 -6.79
C PHE A 328 -19.56 -8.93 -6.44
N ALA A 329 -20.54 -9.63 -5.90
CA ALA A 329 -21.75 -9.02 -5.41
C ALA A 329 -22.00 -9.50 -3.98
N GLU A 330 -22.43 -8.58 -3.14
CA GLU A 330 -22.86 -8.85 -1.78
C GLU A 330 -24.14 -8.10 -1.46
N GLY A 331 -24.90 -8.68 -0.54
CA GLY A 331 -26.08 -8.07 0.03
C GLY A 331 -26.16 -8.40 1.51
N GLU A 332 -26.66 -7.43 2.25
CA GLU A 332 -26.81 -7.53 3.70
C GLU A 332 -28.20 -7.09 4.13
N ILE A 333 -28.72 -7.69 5.20
CA ILE A 333 -29.98 -7.32 5.86
C ILE A 333 -29.88 -7.62 7.37
N SER A 334 -30.48 -6.78 8.21
CA SER A 334 -30.44 -6.93 9.67
C SER A 334 -31.76 -7.49 10.19
N TYR A 335 -31.67 -8.27 11.28
CA TYR A 335 -32.80 -8.72 12.06
C TYR A 335 -32.53 -8.43 13.54
N ALA A 336 -33.47 -7.80 14.21
CA ALA A 336 -33.38 -7.48 15.63
C ALA A 336 -34.55 -8.06 16.42
N GLY A 337 -34.39 -8.18 17.74
CA GLY A 337 -35.39 -8.69 18.67
C GLY A 337 -35.35 -10.21 18.86
N PRO A 338 -36.34 -10.78 19.58
CA PRO A 338 -36.40 -12.22 19.84
C PRO A 338 -36.28 -13.01 18.54
N ARG A 339 -35.44 -14.03 18.53
CA ARG A 339 -35.22 -14.93 17.38
C ARG A 339 -34.61 -14.29 16.13
N ALA A 340 -33.82 -13.22 16.31
CA ALA A 340 -33.11 -12.54 15.22
C ALA A 340 -32.24 -13.50 14.42
N GLN A 341 -31.47 -14.35 15.10
CA GLN A 341 -30.62 -15.36 14.47
C GLN A 341 -31.43 -16.34 13.60
N GLU A 342 -32.54 -16.88 14.08
CA GLU A 342 -33.34 -17.85 13.33
C GLU A 342 -34.01 -17.20 12.12
N ARG A 343 -34.43 -15.93 12.25
CA ARG A 343 -34.91 -15.17 11.09
C ARG A 343 -33.80 -14.94 10.07
N ALA A 344 -32.61 -14.57 10.50
CA ALA A 344 -31.47 -14.41 9.60
C ALA A 344 -31.09 -15.74 8.92
N ARG A 345 -31.11 -16.86 9.64
CA ARG A 345 -30.91 -18.21 9.05
C ARG A 345 -32.03 -18.55 8.05
N LEU A 346 -33.29 -18.26 8.36
CA LEU A 346 -34.40 -18.49 7.43
C LEU A 346 -34.29 -17.63 6.16
N ALA A 347 -33.85 -16.38 6.30
CA ALA A 347 -33.58 -15.50 5.17
C ALA A 347 -32.45 -16.05 4.30
N ALA A 348 -31.33 -16.44 4.91
CA ALA A 348 -30.21 -17.07 4.21
C ALA A 348 -30.65 -18.33 3.45
N GLN A 349 -31.36 -19.24 4.12
CA GLN A 349 -31.87 -20.47 3.51
C GLN A 349 -32.82 -20.19 2.34
N THR A 350 -33.69 -19.16 2.47
CA THR A 350 -34.58 -18.73 1.38
C THR A 350 -33.76 -18.31 0.15
N ILE A 351 -32.75 -17.47 0.34
CA ILE A 351 -31.90 -16.98 -0.76
C ILE A 351 -31.07 -18.12 -1.35
N SER A 352 -30.44 -18.96 -0.52
CA SER A 352 -29.67 -20.12 -0.97
C SER A 352 -30.48 -21.07 -1.85
N ARG A 353 -31.77 -21.29 -1.52
CA ARG A 353 -32.67 -22.11 -2.36
C ARG A 353 -33.04 -21.41 -3.68
N ARG A 354 -33.29 -20.10 -3.64
CA ARG A 354 -33.66 -19.33 -4.85
C ARG A 354 -32.49 -19.19 -5.82
N LEU A 355 -31.28 -19.17 -5.31
CA LEU A 355 -30.03 -19.03 -6.07
C LEU A 355 -29.26 -20.35 -6.19
N ALA A 356 -29.90 -21.49 -5.89
CA ALA A 356 -29.27 -22.79 -5.91
C ALA A 356 -28.66 -23.13 -7.28
N ASN A 357 -27.50 -23.78 -7.28
CA ASN A 357 -26.79 -24.24 -8.48
C ASN A 357 -26.33 -23.14 -9.46
N ILE A 358 -26.30 -21.87 -9.03
CA ILE A 358 -25.77 -20.77 -9.86
C ILE A 358 -24.28 -20.56 -9.58
N ALA A 359 -23.90 -20.33 -8.32
CA ALA A 359 -22.52 -20.10 -7.90
C ALA A 359 -22.36 -20.45 -6.41
N PRO A 360 -21.11 -20.71 -5.94
CA PRO A 360 -20.83 -20.77 -4.51
C PRO A 360 -21.28 -19.49 -3.80
N LEU A 361 -21.96 -19.65 -2.66
CA LEU A 361 -22.60 -18.56 -1.94
C LEU A 361 -22.15 -18.58 -0.47
N ARG A 362 -21.31 -17.61 -0.12
CA ARG A 362 -20.87 -17.40 1.26
C ARG A 362 -21.96 -16.70 2.05
N THR A 363 -22.24 -17.21 3.24
CA THR A 363 -23.21 -16.66 4.18
C THR A 363 -22.55 -16.41 5.53
N ASP A 364 -22.54 -15.15 5.96
CA ASP A 364 -22.08 -14.72 7.27
C ASP A 364 -23.26 -14.18 8.09
N LEU A 365 -23.32 -14.50 9.38
CA LEU A 365 -24.19 -13.82 10.33
C LEU A 365 -23.32 -12.99 11.26
N ILE A 366 -23.07 -11.74 10.91
CA ILE A 366 -22.24 -10.84 11.69
C ILE A 366 -22.95 -10.57 13.03
N GLY A 367 -22.23 -10.81 14.13
CA GLY A 367 -22.78 -10.96 15.48
C GLY A 367 -22.90 -12.41 15.97
N ILE A 368 -22.62 -13.39 15.10
CA ILE A 368 -22.55 -14.83 15.39
C ILE A 368 -21.26 -15.41 14.79
N THR A 369 -21.04 -15.21 13.49
CA THR A 369 -19.81 -15.57 12.79
C THR A 369 -19.57 -14.63 11.61
N SER A 370 -18.34 -14.14 11.51
CA SER A 370 -17.89 -13.21 10.48
C SER A 370 -16.52 -13.59 9.93
N VAL A 371 -15.56 -13.89 10.81
CA VAL A 371 -14.17 -14.20 10.43
C VAL A 371 -13.95 -15.70 10.20
N TRP A 372 -14.55 -16.56 11.04
CA TRP A 372 -14.29 -18.01 11.03
C TRP A 372 -15.20 -18.81 10.08
N GLY A 373 -16.05 -18.14 9.28
CA GLY A 373 -16.88 -18.79 8.26
C GLY A 373 -16.11 -19.11 6.98
N ASN A 374 -16.57 -20.12 6.23
CA ASN A 374 -16.01 -20.55 4.95
C ASN A 374 -17.04 -20.39 3.80
N ASP A 375 -16.61 -20.58 2.54
CA ASP A 375 -17.47 -20.41 1.36
C ASP A 375 -18.57 -21.48 1.24
N SER A 376 -18.41 -22.62 1.91
CA SER A 376 -19.43 -23.68 2.01
C SER A 376 -20.53 -23.34 3.01
N SER A 377 -20.30 -22.37 3.90
CA SER A 377 -21.21 -21.96 4.97
C SER A 377 -21.65 -23.11 5.88
N ASP A 378 -20.80 -24.11 6.11
CA ASP A 378 -21.13 -25.35 6.82
C ASP A 378 -21.64 -25.08 8.25
N TRP A 379 -21.10 -24.04 8.88
CA TRP A 379 -21.44 -23.55 10.21
C TRP A 379 -22.95 -23.26 10.39
N LEU A 380 -23.69 -22.97 9.31
CA LEU A 380 -25.14 -22.76 9.35
C LEU A 380 -25.90 -23.98 9.89
N THR A 381 -25.28 -25.16 9.78
CA THR A 381 -25.83 -26.45 10.22
C THR A 381 -25.22 -26.95 11.54
N GLU A 382 -24.11 -26.37 11.98
CA GLU A 382 -23.44 -26.76 13.22
C GLU A 382 -24.12 -26.13 14.45
N ALA A 383 -24.27 -26.93 15.51
CA ALA A 383 -24.91 -26.53 16.77
C ALA A 383 -23.99 -25.72 17.72
N GLY A 384 -22.75 -25.44 17.31
CA GLY A 384 -21.65 -25.04 18.20
C GLY A 384 -21.58 -23.57 18.63
N ILE A 385 -22.44 -22.67 18.13
CA ILE A 385 -22.37 -21.25 18.49
C ILE A 385 -23.45 -20.95 19.54
N ALA A 386 -23.07 -21.06 20.81
CA ALA A 386 -23.95 -20.87 21.96
C ALA A 386 -24.13 -19.37 22.27
N GLY A 387 -25.35 -18.86 22.07
CA GLY A 387 -25.79 -17.53 22.49
C GLY A 387 -26.92 -16.99 21.59
N GLU A 388 -28.04 -16.56 22.17
CA GLU A 388 -29.11 -15.88 21.41
C GLU A 388 -28.70 -14.43 21.12
N SER A 389 -28.09 -14.17 19.95
CA SER A 389 -27.86 -12.80 19.51
C SER A 389 -29.19 -12.10 19.21
N ARG A 390 -29.42 -10.96 19.86
CA ARG A 390 -30.64 -10.15 19.74
C ARG A 390 -30.62 -9.17 18.58
N ASP A 391 -29.47 -9.00 17.95
CA ASP A 391 -29.29 -8.28 16.68
C ASP A 391 -28.25 -9.05 15.87
N VAL A 392 -28.60 -9.34 14.62
CA VAL A 392 -27.77 -10.11 13.69
C VAL A 392 -27.86 -9.47 12.32
N ARG A 393 -26.69 -9.31 11.70
CA ARG A 393 -26.57 -8.84 10.33
C ARG A 393 -26.25 -10.03 9.42
N LEU A 394 -27.24 -10.44 8.61
CA LEU A 394 -27.00 -11.39 7.53
C LEU A 394 -26.21 -10.69 6.44
N ARG A 395 -25.09 -11.27 6.04
CA ARG A 395 -24.35 -10.92 4.83
C ARG A 395 -24.27 -12.15 3.94
N MET A 396 -24.59 -11.97 2.67
CA MET A 396 -24.41 -13.01 1.66
C MET A 396 -23.58 -12.45 0.52
N ALA A 397 -22.61 -13.22 0.05
CA ALA A 397 -21.71 -12.80 -1.00
C ALA A 397 -21.39 -13.96 -1.95
N TRP A 398 -21.25 -13.65 -3.23
CA TRP A 398 -20.84 -14.60 -4.24
C TRP A 398 -20.01 -13.94 -5.33
N GLN A 399 -19.51 -14.76 -6.25
CA GLN A 399 -18.70 -14.33 -7.38
C GLN A 399 -19.26 -14.96 -8.65
N HIS A 400 -19.32 -14.19 -9.74
CA HIS A 400 -19.76 -14.71 -11.03
C HIS A 400 -19.15 -13.92 -12.20
N ALA A 401 -18.85 -14.59 -13.31
CA ALA A 401 -18.27 -13.97 -14.51
C ALA A 401 -19.24 -12.99 -15.20
N ASP A 402 -20.49 -13.41 -15.36
CA ASP A 402 -21.55 -12.58 -15.95
C ASP A 402 -22.13 -11.55 -14.95
N HIS A 403 -22.16 -10.28 -15.38
CA HIS A 403 -22.66 -9.14 -14.59
C HIS A 403 -24.14 -9.30 -14.22
N ALA A 404 -24.99 -9.71 -15.17
CA ALA A 404 -26.43 -9.81 -14.95
C ALA A 404 -26.79 -10.95 -13.97
N VAL A 405 -26.02 -12.04 -13.99
CA VAL A 405 -26.12 -13.12 -13.02
C VAL A 405 -25.62 -12.66 -11.66
N ALA A 406 -24.44 -12.03 -11.56
CA ALA A 406 -23.91 -11.52 -10.28
C ALA A 406 -24.90 -10.55 -9.60
N ALA A 407 -25.56 -9.70 -10.39
CA ALA A 407 -26.57 -8.75 -9.92
C ALA A 407 -27.86 -9.41 -9.38
N ARG A 408 -28.06 -10.73 -9.52
CA ARG A 408 -29.23 -11.42 -8.95
C ARG A 408 -29.19 -11.44 -7.43
N LEU A 409 -28.03 -11.66 -6.81
CA LEU A 409 -27.94 -11.73 -5.33
C LEU A 409 -28.37 -10.43 -4.65
N PRO A 410 -27.85 -9.23 -5.03
CA PRO A 410 -28.36 -7.97 -4.51
C PRO A 410 -29.88 -7.80 -4.63
N ARG A 411 -30.45 -8.20 -5.78
CA ARG A 411 -31.89 -8.12 -6.02
C ARG A 411 -32.68 -9.05 -5.11
N GLU A 412 -32.21 -10.28 -4.92
CA GLU A 412 -32.84 -11.26 -4.05
C GLU A 412 -32.78 -10.85 -2.57
N ILE A 413 -31.65 -10.31 -2.12
CA ILE A 413 -31.53 -9.77 -0.76
C ILE A 413 -32.48 -8.57 -0.57
N ASN A 414 -32.56 -7.67 -1.55
CA ASN A 414 -33.50 -6.55 -1.49
C ASN A 414 -34.97 -7.02 -1.44
N ALA A 415 -35.30 -8.10 -2.14
CA ALA A 415 -36.65 -8.68 -2.12
C ALA A 415 -37.07 -9.19 -0.73
N LEU A 416 -36.13 -9.48 0.18
CA LEU A 416 -36.44 -9.93 1.54
C LEU A 416 -37.27 -8.93 2.36
N TYR A 417 -37.32 -7.65 1.96
CA TYR A 417 -38.23 -6.68 2.59
C TYR A 417 -39.68 -7.14 2.60
N CYS A 418 -40.14 -7.73 1.49
CA CYS A 418 -41.52 -8.17 1.32
C CYS A 418 -41.64 -9.69 1.19
N CYS A 419 -40.53 -10.38 0.88
CA CYS A 419 -40.49 -11.81 0.61
C CYS A 419 -39.64 -12.58 1.64
N GLY A 420 -39.16 -11.92 2.68
CA GLY A 420 -38.32 -12.50 3.73
C GLY A 420 -39.01 -12.61 5.09
N PRO A 421 -38.30 -13.14 6.10
CA PRO A 421 -38.77 -13.20 7.47
C PRO A 421 -39.12 -11.82 8.04
N ALA A 422 -40.03 -11.79 9.01
CA ALA A 422 -40.52 -10.56 9.61
C ALA A 422 -39.42 -9.69 10.23
N GLY A 423 -39.57 -8.37 10.16
CA GLY A 423 -38.66 -7.43 10.83
C GLY A 423 -37.25 -7.35 10.22
N GLY A 424 -37.10 -7.74 8.94
CA GLY A 424 -35.88 -7.49 8.18
C GLY A 424 -35.75 -6.02 7.80
N GLY A 425 -34.57 -5.43 7.98
CA GLY A 425 -34.35 -4.01 7.74
C GLY A 425 -32.92 -3.61 7.43
N GLY A 426 -32.77 -2.42 6.84
CA GLY A 426 -31.47 -1.81 6.58
C GLY A 426 -30.66 -2.52 5.49
N VAL A 427 -31.33 -2.98 4.42
CA VAL A 427 -30.65 -3.64 3.30
C VAL A 427 -29.54 -2.75 2.75
N ARG A 428 -28.35 -3.32 2.60
CA ARG A 428 -27.23 -2.70 1.86
C ARG A 428 -26.75 -3.71 0.84
N THR A 429 -26.53 -3.25 -0.37
CA THR A 429 -26.00 -4.09 -1.45
C THR A 429 -24.84 -3.40 -2.10
N HIS A 430 -23.84 -4.17 -2.47
CA HIS A 430 -22.68 -3.67 -3.18
C HIS A 430 -22.29 -4.66 -4.28
N MET A 431 -21.89 -4.14 -5.42
CA MET A 431 -21.37 -4.94 -6.52
C MET A 431 -20.23 -4.20 -7.18
N ARG A 432 -19.16 -4.91 -7.50
CA ARG A 432 -17.97 -4.36 -8.12
C ARG A 432 -17.32 -5.38 -9.05
N GLN A 433 -16.66 -4.87 -10.09
CA GLN A 433 -15.81 -5.69 -10.94
C GLN A 433 -14.62 -6.22 -10.12
N ARG A 434 -14.22 -7.45 -10.39
CA ARG A 434 -13.03 -8.06 -9.81
C ARG A 434 -12.00 -8.33 -10.88
N LEU A 435 -10.75 -8.13 -10.48
CA LEU A 435 -9.59 -8.56 -11.23
C LEU A 435 -9.02 -9.81 -10.56
N GLY A 436 -8.71 -10.80 -11.38
CA GLY A 436 -7.86 -11.92 -11.00
C GLY A 436 -6.40 -11.45 -11.06
N MET A 437 -5.54 -12.12 -10.30
CA MET A 437 -4.12 -11.81 -10.28
C MET A 437 -3.32 -13.10 -10.26
N VAL A 438 -2.30 -13.16 -11.11
CA VAL A 438 -1.22 -14.15 -11.05
C VAL A 438 0.10 -13.39 -10.96
N SER A 439 1.11 -14.04 -10.38
CA SER A 439 2.45 -13.46 -10.26
C SER A 439 3.45 -14.35 -11.00
N CYS A 440 4.41 -13.72 -11.66
CA CYS A 440 5.55 -14.42 -12.27
C CYS A 440 6.86 -13.68 -11.99
N LEU A 441 7.96 -14.29 -12.41
CA LEU A 441 9.30 -13.73 -12.31
C LEU A 441 9.83 -13.45 -13.72
N VAL A 442 10.36 -12.24 -13.92
CA VAL A 442 10.93 -11.80 -15.20
C VAL A 442 12.38 -11.36 -15.01
N PRO A 443 13.32 -11.71 -15.93
CA PRO A 443 14.70 -11.27 -15.80
C PRO A 443 14.80 -9.74 -15.80
N GLN A 444 15.45 -9.19 -14.79
CA GLN A 444 15.56 -7.74 -14.58
C GLN A 444 16.15 -7.01 -15.79
N GLN A 445 17.09 -7.65 -16.50
CA GLN A 445 17.77 -7.09 -17.66
C GLN A 445 16.85 -6.89 -18.88
N GLN A 446 15.67 -7.50 -18.88
CA GLN A 446 14.66 -7.31 -19.93
C GLN A 446 13.71 -6.14 -19.64
N ILE A 447 13.86 -5.47 -18.49
CA ILE A 447 13.02 -4.36 -18.07
C ILE A 447 13.85 -3.08 -18.11
N THR A 448 13.53 -2.19 -19.05
CA THR A 448 14.20 -0.89 -19.17
C THR A 448 13.50 0.14 -18.30
N THR A 449 14.16 0.54 -17.21
CA THR A 449 13.67 1.57 -16.29
C THR A 449 14.31 2.92 -16.55
N GLY A 450 13.61 4.00 -16.21
CA GLY A 450 14.13 5.36 -16.30
C GLY A 450 13.11 6.37 -15.77
N PHE A 451 13.31 7.64 -16.11
CA PHE A 451 12.34 8.68 -15.82
C PHE A 451 12.17 9.64 -17.01
N HIS A 452 11.03 10.32 -17.02
CA HIS A 452 10.74 11.42 -17.92
C HIS A 452 10.36 12.67 -17.13
N TRP A 453 10.82 13.84 -17.58
CA TRP A 453 10.28 15.10 -17.07
C TRP A 453 8.85 15.27 -17.54
N THR A 454 7.99 15.83 -16.67
CA THR A 454 6.70 16.33 -17.11
C THR A 454 6.91 17.40 -18.17
N LYS A 455 6.28 17.26 -19.33
CA LYS A 455 6.29 18.31 -20.35
C LYS A 455 5.67 19.58 -19.75
N PRO A 456 6.29 20.76 -19.92
CA PRO A 456 5.60 22.01 -19.65
C PRO A 456 4.33 22.02 -20.51
N HIS A 457 3.18 22.36 -19.93
CA HIS A 457 1.97 22.59 -20.72
C HIS A 457 2.31 23.65 -21.80
N GLN A 458 2.21 23.26 -23.07
CA GLN A 458 2.01 24.23 -24.13
C GLN A 458 0.57 24.73 -23.92
N GLU A 459 0.43 25.97 -23.44
CA GLU A 459 -0.85 26.70 -23.42
C GLU A 459 -1.35 26.95 -24.84
#